data_AF-A0A1G4STD9-F1
#
_entry.id   AF-A0A1G4STD9-F1
#
_cell.length_a   1.000
_cell.length_b   1.000
_cell.length_c   1.000
_cell.angle_alpha   90.00
_cell.angle_beta   90.00
_cell.angle_gamma   90.00
#
_symmetry.space_group_name_H-M   'P 1'
#
loop_
_entity.id
_entity.type
_entity.pdbx_description
1 polymer ?
#
loop_
_entity_poly.entity_id
_entity_poly.type
_entity_poly.pdbx_seq_one_letter_code
_entity_poly.pdbx_strand_id
1 'polypeptide(L)'
;MGRRSRGVMSESFKYELAKDLGFYETVQQEGWSGIRTKDAGNMVKRAIQIAEQALANQHSTAAPVREPVGSQPGPVGSQANATYGQPPYAGLPPAYTVAPNPVQTGHTSFAP
;
A
#
# COMPACT_ATOMS: atom_id res chain seq x y z
N MET A 1 1.12 -13.47 -6.47
CA MET A 1 1.68 -12.63 -7.56
C MET A 1 3.16 -12.45 -7.30
N GLY A 2 4.01 -13.05 -8.13
CA GLY A 2 5.46 -12.96 -7.98
C GLY A 2 5.90 -11.50 -7.96
N ARG A 3 6.70 -11.12 -6.95
CA ARG A 3 7.36 -9.82 -6.89
C ARG A 3 8.09 -9.62 -8.21
N ARG A 4 7.56 -8.76 -9.10
CA ARG A 4 8.35 -8.19 -10.18
C ARG A 4 9.48 -7.47 -9.48
N SER A 5 10.65 -8.10 -9.43
CA SER A 5 11.87 -7.48 -8.96
C SER A 5 12.17 -6.37 -9.95
N ARG A 6 11.54 -5.22 -9.74
CA ARG A 6 11.93 -3.97 -10.37
C ARG A 6 13.33 -3.75 -9.81
N GLY A 7 14.33 -4.04 -10.64
CA GLY A 7 15.71 -3.71 -10.29
C GLY A 7 15.77 -2.27 -9.80
N VAL A 8 16.77 -1.97 -8.97
CA VAL A 8 16.96 -0.66 -8.33
C VAL A 8 16.88 0.50 -9.35
N MET A 9 17.17 0.22 -10.63
CA MET A 9 16.89 1.12 -11.76
C MET A 9 16.43 0.36 -13.01
N SER A 10 15.61 1.02 -13.84
CA SER A 10 15.25 0.56 -15.18
C SER A 10 16.46 0.62 -16.11
N GLU A 11 16.51 -0.25 -17.13
CA GLU A 11 17.61 -0.27 -18.10
C GLU A 11 17.76 1.06 -18.85
N SER A 12 16.64 1.68 -19.24
CA SER A 12 16.62 3.00 -19.87
C SER A 12 17.33 4.05 -19.02
N PHE A 13 17.05 4.07 -17.71
CA PHE A 13 17.66 5.01 -16.78
C PHE A 13 19.16 4.77 -16.62
N LYS A 14 19.62 3.51 -16.65
CA LYS A 14 21.07 3.21 -16.66
C LYS A 14 21.76 3.86 -17.85
N TYR A 15 21.16 3.75 -19.04
CA TYR A 15 21.74 4.28 -20.26
C TYR A 15 21.72 5.81 -20.28
N GLU A 16 20.69 6.46 -19.75
CA GLU A 16 20.66 7.92 -19.59
C GLU A 16 21.77 8.40 -18.65
N LEU A 17 21.90 7.78 -17.47
CA LEU A 17 22.99 8.09 -16.55
C LEU A 17 24.37 7.84 -17.17
N ALA A 18 24.53 6.77 -17.95
CA ALA A 18 25.78 6.50 -18.63
C ALA A 18 26.13 7.57 -19.69
N LYS A 19 25.12 8.16 -20.35
CA LYS A 19 25.30 9.29 -21.26
C LYS A 19 25.68 10.56 -20.51
N ASP A 20 24.96 10.88 -19.44
CA ASP A 20 25.23 12.06 -18.60
C ASP A 20 26.62 12.03 -17.96
N LEU A 21 27.08 10.83 -17.57
CA LEU A 21 28.38 10.62 -16.95
C LEU A 21 29.50 10.35 -17.97
N GLY A 22 29.17 10.22 -19.26
CA GLY A 22 30.14 10.10 -20.34
C GLY A 22 30.82 8.74 -20.51
N PHE A 23 30.27 7.65 -19.94
CA PHE A 23 30.82 6.29 -20.10
C PHE A 23 29.91 5.36 -20.92
N TYR A 24 28.89 5.92 -21.58
CA TYR A 24 27.97 5.19 -22.45
C TYR A 24 28.70 4.40 -23.54
N GLU A 25 29.76 4.95 -24.11
CA GLU A 25 30.52 4.30 -25.17
C GLU A 25 31.20 3.02 -24.68
N THR A 26 31.77 3.04 -23.47
CA THR A 26 32.34 1.86 -22.81
C THR A 26 31.28 0.80 -22.57
N VAL A 27 30.06 1.20 -22.17
CA VAL A 27 28.95 0.25 -22.00
C VAL A 27 28.52 -0.36 -23.33
N GLN A 28 28.58 0.37 -24.44
CA GLN A 28 28.28 -0.20 -25.75
C GLN A 28 29.37 -1.17 -26.22
N GLN A 29 30.64 -0.85 -25.99
CA GLN A 29 31.77 -1.65 -26.50
C GLN A 29 32.06 -2.87 -25.63
N GLU A 30 32.12 -2.70 -24.32
CA GLU A 30 32.55 -3.73 -23.37
C GLU A 30 31.39 -4.25 -22.49
N GLY A 31 30.23 -3.60 -22.55
CA GLY A 31 29.10 -3.92 -21.68
C GLY A 31 29.21 -3.29 -20.28
N TRP A 32 28.23 -3.58 -19.44
CA TRP A 32 28.17 -3.08 -18.07
C TRP A 32 29.28 -3.64 -17.16
N SER A 33 29.94 -4.74 -17.55
CA SER A 33 31.09 -5.30 -16.83
C SER A 33 32.41 -4.60 -17.13
N GLY A 34 32.51 -3.84 -18.24
CA GLY A 34 33.73 -3.12 -18.63
C GLY A 34 33.88 -1.73 -18.02
N ILE A 35 32.84 -1.20 -17.38
CA ILE A 35 32.90 0.11 -16.74
C ILE A 35 33.81 0.06 -15.50
N ARG A 36 34.51 1.16 -15.21
CA ARG A 36 35.36 1.21 -14.02
C ARG A 36 34.51 1.33 -12.77
N THR A 37 35.03 0.87 -11.63
CA THR A 37 34.37 0.97 -10.32
C THR A 37 33.96 2.41 -9.99
N LYS A 38 34.77 3.40 -10.41
CA LYS A 38 34.45 4.82 -10.24
C LYS A 38 33.21 5.26 -11.01
N ASP A 39 33.01 4.74 -12.22
CA ASP A 39 31.91 5.13 -13.11
C ASP A 39 30.60 4.54 -12.58
N ALA A 40 30.65 3.27 -12.14
CA ALA A 40 29.55 2.64 -11.41
C ALA A 40 29.19 3.39 -10.12
N GLY A 41 30.18 3.81 -9.33
CA GLY A 41 29.97 4.60 -8.12
C GLY A 41 29.32 5.96 -8.39
N ASN A 42 29.81 6.68 -9.40
CA ASN A 42 29.23 7.96 -9.84
C ASN A 42 27.79 7.80 -10.35
N MET A 43 27.51 6.70 -11.07
CA MET A 43 26.16 6.35 -11.54
C MET A 43 25.20 6.14 -10.38
N VAL A 44 25.57 5.30 -9.41
CA VAL A 44 24.72 5.02 -8.24
C VAL A 44 24.50 6.28 -7.40
N LYS A 45 25.55 7.08 -7.19
CA LYS A 45 25.45 8.36 -6.48
C LYS A 45 24.47 9.31 -7.17
N ARG A 46 24.54 9.42 -8.50
CA ARG A 46 23.61 10.27 -9.26
C ARG A 46 22.18 9.74 -9.24
N ALA A 47 22.00 8.42 -9.33
CA ALA A 47 20.70 7.77 -9.22
C ALA A 47 20.02 8.05 -7.88
N ILE A 48 20.76 7.95 -6.77
CA ILE A 48 20.24 8.23 -5.42
C ILE A 48 19.78 9.68 -5.31
N GLN A 49 20.57 10.64 -5.79
CA GLN A 49 20.20 12.07 -5.76
C GLN A 49 18.87 12.34 -6.50
N ILE A 50 18.69 11.74 -7.67
CA ILE A 50 17.45 11.88 -8.46
C ILE A 50 16.27 11.22 -7.72
N ALA A 51 16.49 10.07 -7.11
CA ALA A 51 15.47 9.38 -6.32
C ALA A 51 15.04 10.18 -5.08
N GLU A 52 16.00 10.77 -4.35
CA GLU A 52 15.73 11.65 -3.21
C GLU A 52 14.88 12.86 -3.61
N GLN A 53 15.22 13.51 -4.74
CA GLN A 53 14.45 14.63 -5.28
C GLN A 53 13.04 14.21 -5.70
N ALA A 54 12.90 13.04 -6.33
CA ALA A 54 11.59 12.51 -6.72
C ALA A 54 10.72 12.20 -5.49
N LEU A 55 11.29 11.61 -4.44
CA LEU A 55 10.58 11.29 -3.20
C LEU A 55 10.12 12.57 -2.48
N ALA A 56 10.97 13.59 -2.44
CA ALA A 56 10.63 14.90 -1.85
C ALA A 56 9.39 15.52 -2.54
N ASN A 57 9.28 15.38 -3.87
CA ASN A 57 8.12 15.87 -4.63
C ASN A 57 6.87 14.98 -4.49
N GLN A 58 7.02 13.67 -4.25
CA GLN A 58 5.88 12.76 -4.12
C GLN A 58 5.06 12.98 -2.84
N HIS A 59 5.67 13.52 -1.80
CA HIS A 59 5.00 13.81 -0.52
C HIS A 59 3.91 14.90 -0.64
N SER A 60 3.89 15.66 -1.73
CA SER A 60 2.90 16.71 -2.01
C SER A 60 1.60 16.20 -2.64
N THR A 61 1.56 14.94 -3.11
CA THR A 61 0.41 14.38 -3.87
C THR A 61 -0.54 13.50 -3.04
N ALA A 62 -0.27 13.33 -1.74
CA ALA A 62 -1.16 12.61 -0.83
C ALA A 62 -2.03 13.59 -0.03
N ALA A 63 -2.92 14.32 -0.70
CA ALA A 63 -4.04 14.98 -0.04
C ALA A 63 -5.24 14.01 -0.04
N PRO A 64 -5.74 13.56 1.13
CA PRO A 64 -7.02 12.85 1.18
C PRO A 64 -8.11 13.81 0.71
N VAL A 65 -8.87 13.40 -0.30
CA VAL A 65 -10.12 14.09 -0.66
C VAL A 65 -11.01 14.05 0.58
N ARG A 66 -11.08 15.19 1.27
CA ARG A 66 -12.02 15.46 2.34
C ARG A 66 -13.39 15.66 1.72
N GLU A 67 -14.32 14.75 1.97
CA GLU A 67 -15.73 15.10 1.91
C GLU A 67 -16.18 15.46 3.34
N PRO A 68 -16.38 16.75 3.68
CA PRO A 68 -17.19 17.10 4.82
C PRO A 68 -18.64 16.77 4.46
N VAL A 69 -19.19 15.70 5.05
CA VAL A 69 -20.62 15.39 4.92
C VAL A 69 -21.39 16.53 5.63
N GLY A 70 -21.76 17.52 4.84
CA GLY A 70 -22.61 18.63 5.27
C GLY A 70 -23.98 18.06 5.63
N SER A 71 -24.44 18.40 6.82
CA SER A 71 -25.78 18.14 7.30
C SER A 71 -26.81 18.60 6.27
N GLN A 72 -27.62 17.67 5.74
CA GLN A 72 -28.88 18.03 5.08
C GLN A 72 -30.02 18.00 6.10
N PRO A 73 -30.57 19.14 6.54
CA PRO A 73 -31.89 19.19 7.13
C PRO A 73 -32.93 19.06 6.00
N GLY A 74 -33.81 18.06 6.12
CA GLY A 74 -34.89 17.84 5.14
C GLY A 74 -35.98 18.92 5.16
N PRO A 75 -36.88 18.87 4.17
CA PRO A 75 -38.27 19.21 4.43
C PRO A 75 -39.28 18.15 3.97
N VAL A 76 -40.16 17.86 4.91
CA VAL A 76 -41.52 17.28 4.90
C VAL A 76 -42.27 17.27 3.56
N GLY A 77 -42.84 16.11 3.21
CA GLY A 77 -43.83 15.96 2.14
C GLY A 77 -44.44 14.57 2.14
N SER A 78 -45.57 14.41 2.83
CA SER A 78 -46.43 13.23 2.82
C SER A 78 -47.16 13.10 1.49
N GLN A 79 -47.13 11.92 0.85
CA GLN A 79 -48.29 11.39 0.11
C GLN A 79 -48.14 9.95 -0.36
N ALA A 80 -49.21 9.19 -0.04
CA ALA A 80 -49.78 8.03 -0.73
C ALA A 80 -49.05 6.68 -0.67
N ASN A 81 -49.58 5.86 0.25
CA ASN A 81 -49.54 4.41 0.32
C ASN A 81 -50.18 3.76 -0.93
N ALA A 82 -49.47 2.83 -1.56
CA ALA A 82 -50.09 1.75 -2.32
C ALA A 82 -49.25 0.47 -2.15
N THR A 83 -49.80 -0.44 -1.34
CA THR A 83 -49.95 -1.87 -1.67
C THR A 83 -48.76 -2.55 -2.33
N TYR A 84 -48.00 -3.34 -1.56
CA TYR A 84 -47.80 -4.79 -1.76
C TYR A 84 -47.31 -5.38 -0.42
N GLY A 85 -47.98 -6.44 0.04
CA GLY A 85 -47.97 -6.91 1.43
C GLY A 85 -46.62 -7.38 1.96
N GLN A 86 -46.30 -6.94 3.18
CA GLN A 86 -45.25 -7.52 4.03
C GLN A 86 -45.91 -8.48 5.04
N PRO A 87 -45.52 -9.77 5.09
CA PRO A 87 -45.94 -10.66 6.17
C PRO A 87 -45.18 -10.33 7.48
N PRO A 88 -45.83 -10.40 8.66
CA PRO A 88 -45.20 -10.06 9.94
C PRO A 88 -44.44 -11.25 10.51
N TYR A 89 -43.20 -11.47 10.06
CA TYR A 89 -42.29 -12.34 10.81
C TYR A 89 -41.64 -11.55 11.93
N ALA A 90 -42.39 -11.48 13.04
CA ALA A 90 -41.85 -11.26 14.36
C ALA A 90 -40.83 -12.35 14.69
N GLY A 91 -39.60 -11.97 15.04
CA GLY A 91 -38.56 -12.87 15.52
C GLY A 91 -37.32 -12.07 15.91
N LEU A 92 -37.13 -11.84 17.20
CA LEU A 92 -35.89 -11.26 17.73
C LEU A 92 -34.70 -12.16 17.34
N PRO A 93 -33.51 -11.62 17.03
CA PRO A 93 -32.31 -12.44 16.93
C PRO A 93 -32.00 -13.06 18.30
N PRO A 94 -31.53 -14.32 18.37
CA PRO A 94 -31.14 -14.92 19.64
C PRO A 94 -29.97 -14.13 20.23
N ALA A 95 -30.10 -13.76 21.50
CA ALA A 95 -29.00 -13.21 22.28
C ALA A 95 -27.81 -14.17 22.21
N TYR A 96 -26.67 -13.68 21.73
CA TYR A 96 -25.43 -14.45 21.72
C TYR A 96 -25.00 -14.68 23.18
N THR A 97 -25.29 -15.85 23.73
CA THR A 97 -24.70 -16.28 25.00
C THR A 97 -23.23 -16.59 24.75
N VAL A 98 -22.35 -15.72 25.25
CA VAL A 98 -20.91 -16.01 25.39
C VAL A 98 -20.78 -17.10 26.45
N ALA A 99 -20.40 -18.31 26.02
CA ALA A 99 -20.04 -19.37 26.94
C ALA A 99 -18.80 -18.96 27.77
N PRO A 100 -18.79 -19.15 29.09
CA PRO A 100 -17.59 -18.90 29.88
C PRO A 100 -16.53 -19.97 29.58
N ASN A 101 -15.28 -19.53 29.37
CA ASN A 101 -14.12 -20.39 29.21
C ASN A 101 -13.95 -21.32 30.43
N PRO A 102 -13.71 -22.63 30.24
CA PRO A 102 -13.36 -23.50 31.36
C PRO A 102 -11.98 -23.10 31.90
N VAL A 103 -11.94 -22.68 33.16
CA VAL A 103 -10.71 -22.45 33.92
C VAL A 103 -10.01 -23.79 34.08
N GLN A 104 -8.74 -23.86 33.67
CA GLN A 104 -7.90 -25.06 33.73
C GLN A 104 -7.61 -25.43 35.19
N THR A 105 -8.37 -26.37 35.74
CA THR A 105 -8.11 -26.99 37.05
C THR A 105 -7.04 -28.09 36.91
N GLY A 106 -5.78 -27.68 36.78
CA GLY A 106 -4.63 -28.57 37.00
C GLY A 106 -4.46 -28.83 38.49
N HIS A 107 -4.78 -30.03 38.95
CA HIS A 107 -4.62 -30.47 40.33
C HIS A 107 -3.60 -31.62 40.41
N THR A 108 -2.62 -31.44 41.31
CA THR A 108 -1.91 -32.50 42.07
C THR A 108 -0.96 -33.41 41.26
N SER A 109 0.24 -33.80 41.68
CA SER A 109 0.95 -33.79 42.96
C SER A 109 2.45 -33.84 42.69
N PHE A 110 3.26 -33.08 43.43
CA PHE A 110 4.67 -33.38 43.63
C PHE A 110 4.73 -34.26 44.89
N ALA A 111 5.07 -35.54 44.74
CA ALA A 111 5.42 -36.40 45.87
C ALA A 111 6.94 -36.36 46.08
N PRO A 112 7.44 -36.43 47.33
CA PRO A 112 8.86 -36.32 47.65
C PRO A 112 9.67 -37.57 47.27
#